data_AF-A0A6B1AV51-F1
#
_entry.id   AF-A0A6B1AV51-F1
#
_cell.length_a   1.000
_cell.length_b   1.000
_cell.length_c   1.000
_cell.angle_alpha   90.00
_cell.angle_beta   90.00
_cell.angle_gamma   90.00
#
_symmetry.space_group_name_H-M   'P 1'
#
loop_
_entity.id
_entity.type
_entity.pdbx_description
1 polymer ?
#
loop_
_entity_poly.entity_id
_entity_poly.type
_entity_poly.pdbx_seq_one_letter_code
_entity_poly.pdbx_strand_id
1 'polypeptide(L)'
;MQRHILSRRELLKSTLEALPRSAIVLSMPAILAACSRSAQNQLDGIGLQLLGSEEAEEFAAIADRIIPPDDTPGAREAGAVHFMDTVLGDQRERELQILRDGLGELQNRANAEFQAASFSILSAEQQDQLLREIENTEFFATIRYLTVAGMFALPAYGGNRDGVGYELIGYDPRPVWQPPFGYYDEDYMNRGGQ
;
A
#
# COMPACT_ATOMS: atom_id res chain seq x y z
N MET A 1 -16.54 20.02 16.77
CA MET A 1 -16.24 18.80 16.00
C MET A 1 -14.89 18.28 16.48
N GLN A 2 -14.86 17.25 17.33
CA GLN A 2 -13.60 16.66 17.81
C GLN A 2 -13.06 15.74 16.72
N ARG A 3 -11.87 16.05 16.17
CA ARG A 3 -11.16 15.12 15.28
C ARG A 3 -10.68 13.96 16.16
N HIS A 4 -11.23 12.77 15.96
CA HIS A 4 -10.68 11.54 16.53
C HIS A 4 -9.37 11.24 15.79
N ILE A 5 -8.24 11.66 16.36
CA ILE A 5 -6.91 11.28 15.86
C ILE A 5 -6.70 9.83 16.27
N LEU A 6 -6.84 8.89 15.34
CA LEU A 6 -6.55 7.48 15.58
C LEU A 6 -5.08 7.35 15.97
N SER A 7 -4.80 6.67 17.08
CA SER A 7 -3.41 6.43 17.46
C SER A 7 -2.76 5.43 16.49
N ARG A 8 -1.44 5.50 16.29
CA ARG A 8 -0.67 4.60 15.38
C ARG A 8 -0.98 3.11 15.61
N ARG A 9 -1.18 2.73 16.88
CA ARG A 9 -1.53 1.37 17.30
C ARG A 9 -2.95 0.99 16.90
N GLU A 10 -3.89 1.92 16.95
CA GLU A 10 -5.28 1.71 16.50
C GLU A 10 -5.37 1.67 14.98
N LEU A 11 -4.57 2.48 14.27
CA LEU A 11 -4.44 2.38 12.81
C LEU A 11 -3.96 0.98 12.42
N LEU A 12 -2.84 0.50 12.99
CA LEU A 12 -2.32 -0.84 12.72
C LEU A 12 -3.30 -1.97 13.10
N LYS A 13 -3.96 -1.87 14.26
CA LYS A 13 -4.99 -2.85 14.67
C LYS A 13 -6.16 -2.88 13.70
N SER A 14 -6.66 -1.71 13.28
CA SER A 14 -7.76 -1.63 12.31
C SER A 14 -7.37 -2.22 10.94
N THR A 15 -6.09 -2.11 10.56
CA THR A 15 -5.59 -2.71 9.31
C THR A 15 -5.51 -4.23 9.43
N LEU A 16 -5.06 -4.76 10.57
CA LEU A 16 -5.05 -6.19 10.87
C LEU A 16 -6.47 -6.79 10.92
N GLU A 17 -7.45 -6.05 11.43
CA GLU A 17 -8.87 -6.47 11.47
C GLU A 17 -9.52 -6.54 10.08
N ALA A 18 -8.95 -5.88 9.07
CA ALA A 18 -9.44 -5.91 7.68
C ALA A 18 -8.92 -7.12 6.87
N LEU A 19 -7.85 -7.78 7.32
CA LEU A 19 -7.26 -8.96 6.65
C LEU A 19 -8.26 -10.07 6.31
N PRO A 20 -9.16 -10.53 7.22
CA PRO A 20 -10.13 -11.59 6.89
C PRO A 20 -11.19 -11.18 5.86
N ARG A 21 -11.29 -9.89 5.50
CA ARG A 21 -12.23 -9.36 4.50
C ARG A 21 -11.54 -8.91 3.21
N SER A 22 -10.20 -8.97 3.15
CA SER A 22 -9.46 -8.65 1.94
C SER A 22 -9.33 -9.89 1.05
N ALA A 23 -9.52 -9.71 -0.25
CA ALA A 23 -9.31 -10.76 -1.24
C ALA A 23 -7.83 -11.15 -1.41
N ILE A 24 -6.91 -10.29 -0.94
CA ILE A 24 -5.47 -10.43 -1.16
C ILE A 24 -4.79 -10.94 0.09
N VAL A 25 -4.08 -12.06 -0.06
CA VAL A 25 -3.06 -12.52 0.89
C VAL A 25 -1.68 -12.24 0.29
N LEU A 26 -0.88 -11.35 0.91
CA LEU A 26 0.55 -11.18 0.60
C LEU A 26 1.35 -12.36 1.18
N SER A 27 1.29 -13.50 0.52
CA SER A 27 2.11 -14.67 0.83
C SER A 27 3.56 -14.46 0.40
N MET A 28 4.52 -15.18 0.98
CA MET A 28 5.94 -15.10 0.59
C MET A 28 6.19 -15.33 -0.92
N PRO A 29 5.51 -16.27 -1.61
CA PRO A 29 5.60 -16.37 -3.06
C PRO A 29 5.19 -15.09 -3.80
N ALA A 30 4.10 -14.46 -3.38
CA ALA A 30 3.64 -13.22 -4.00
C ALA A 30 4.56 -12.03 -3.70
N ILE A 31 5.17 -12.00 -2.52
CA ILE A 31 6.21 -11.03 -2.16
C ILE A 31 7.43 -11.20 -3.08
N LEU A 32 7.85 -12.45 -3.37
CA LEU A 32 8.99 -12.74 -4.26
C LEU A 32 8.69 -12.42 -5.73
N ALA A 33 7.49 -12.72 -6.21
CA ALA A 33 7.11 -12.45 -7.57
C ALA A 33 6.87 -10.94 -7.82
N ALA A 34 6.35 -10.23 -6.82
CA ALA A 34 6.37 -8.76 -6.82
C ALA A 34 7.82 -8.22 -6.86
N CYS A 35 8.81 -8.88 -6.24
CA CYS A 35 10.22 -8.45 -6.31
C CYS A 35 10.78 -8.63 -7.73
N SER A 36 10.50 -9.76 -8.38
CA SER A 36 10.99 -9.98 -9.74
C SER A 36 10.37 -9.00 -10.74
N ARG A 37 9.09 -8.69 -10.58
CA ARG A 37 8.42 -7.69 -11.41
C ARG A 37 8.92 -6.28 -11.14
N SER A 38 9.15 -5.94 -9.87
CA SER A 38 9.65 -4.62 -9.54
C SER A 38 11.10 -4.40 -10.00
N ALA A 39 11.94 -5.44 -9.96
CA ALA A 39 13.27 -5.42 -10.56
C ALA A 39 13.22 -5.21 -12.08
N GLN A 40 12.21 -5.78 -12.77
CA GLN A 40 11.98 -5.52 -14.20
C GLN A 40 11.49 -4.07 -14.44
N ASN A 41 10.54 -3.58 -13.64
CA ASN A 41 10.02 -2.21 -13.75
C ASN A 41 11.11 -1.15 -13.53
N GLN A 42 12.08 -1.42 -12.65
CA GLN A 42 13.21 -0.51 -12.42
C GLN A 42 14.15 -0.40 -13.63
N LEU A 43 14.13 -1.38 -14.53
CA LEU A 43 14.87 -1.37 -15.79
C LEU A 43 14.09 -0.68 -16.93
N ASP A 44 12.76 -0.75 -16.92
CA ASP A 44 11.88 -0.21 -17.98
C ASP A 44 11.38 1.22 -17.71
N GLY A 45 11.62 1.76 -16.51
CA GLY A 45 11.16 3.09 -16.07
C GLY A 45 9.92 3.02 -15.19
N ILE A 46 9.73 4.04 -14.34
CA ILE A 46 8.69 4.11 -13.29
C ILE A 46 7.31 4.46 -13.91
N GLY A 47 6.86 3.66 -14.87
CA GLY A 47 5.52 3.74 -15.46
C GLY A 47 4.58 2.69 -14.87
N LEU A 48 3.28 2.97 -14.87
CA LEU A 48 2.25 1.95 -14.61
C LEU A 48 2.18 1.01 -15.81
N GLN A 49 2.12 -0.30 -15.57
CA GLN A 49 2.10 -1.31 -16.62
C GLN A 49 0.73 -1.96 -16.82
N LEU A 50 -0.08 -2.04 -15.75
CA LEU A 50 -1.36 -2.72 -15.72
C LEU A 50 -2.54 -1.75 -15.69
N LEU A 51 -2.44 -0.73 -14.85
CA LEU A 51 -3.48 0.26 -14.62
C LEU A 51 -3.41 1.36 -15.70
N GLY A 52 -4.57 1.69 -16.29
CA GLY A 52 -4.69 2.85 -17.16
C GLY A 52 -4.59 4.16 -16.38
N SER A 53 -4.34 5.28 -17.08
CA SER A 53 -4.18 6.59 -16.42
C SER A 53 -5.43 7.04 -15.65
N GLU A 54 -6.62 6.75 -16.18
CA GLU A 54 -7.90 7.10 -15.54
C GLU A 54 -8.13 6.23 -14.29
N GLU A 55 -7.91 4.91 -14.39
CA GLU A 55 -8.03 3.95 -13.29
C GLU A 55 -7.05 4.30 -12.15
N ALA A 56 -5.82 4.66 -12.51
CA ALA A 56 -4.79 5.06 -11.55
C ALA A 56 -5.15 6.35 -10.81
N GLU A 57 -5.75 7.33 -11.47
CA GLU A 57 -6.17 8.58 -10.84
C GLU A 57 -7.33 8.35 -9.85
N GLU A 58 -8.28 7.49 -10.21
CA GLU A 58 -9.37 7.10 -9.29
C GLU A 58 -8.83 6.39 -8.05
N PHE A 59 -7.95 5.40 -8.21
CA PHE A 59 -7.34 4.71 -7.08
C PHE A 59 -6.45 5.62 -6.24
N ALA A 60 -5.77 6.59 -6.85
CA ALA A 60 -4.99 7.58 -6.12
C ALA A 60 -5.89 8.52 -5.30
N ALA A 61 -7.04 8.94 -5.83
CA ALA A 61 -8.01 9.73 -5.08
C ALA A 61 -8.56 8.95 -3.88
N ILE A 62 -8.88 7.65 -4.04
CA ILE A 62 -9.30 6.80 -2.93
C ILE A 62 -8.17 6.65 -1.89
N ALA A 63 -6.94 6.43 -2.35
CA ALA A 63 -5.77 6.27 -1.49
C ALA A 63 -5.51 7.52 -0.63
N ASP A 64 -5.66 8.72 -1.18
CA ASP A 64 -5.55 9.99 -0.45
C ASP A 64 -6.69 10.23 0.55
N ARG A 65 -7.82 9.52 0.44
CA ARG A 65 -8.83 9.52 1.52
C ARG A 65 -8.49 8.56 2.64
N ILE A 66 -7.72 7.49 2.35
CA ILE A 66 -7.30 6.50 3.34
C ILE A 66 -6.07 6.98 4.14
N ILE A 67 -5.05 7.50 3.45
CA ILE A 67 -3.86 8.13 4.04
C ILE A 67 -3.67 9.48 3.35
N PRO A 68 -4.32 10.54 3.87
CA PRO A 68 -4.25 11.87 3.27
C PRO A 68 -2.86 12.49 3.39
N PRO A 69 -2.49 13.37 2.45
CA PRO A 69 -1.36 14.27 2.66
C PRO A 69 -1.73 15.29 3.75
N ASP A 70 -0.83 15.47 4.72
CA ASP A 70 -0.89 16.52 5.75
C ASP A 70 0.47 17.26 5.74
N ASP A 71 1.10 17.47 6.90
CA ASP A 71 2.49 17.98 6.99
C ASP A 71 3.54 16.99 6.46
N THR A 72 3.10 15.77 6.12
CA THR A 72 3.92 14.68 5.59
C THR A 72 3.28 14.08 4.34
N PRO A 73 4.06 13.42 3.47
CA PRO A 73 3.53 12.85 2.25
C PRO A 73 2.40 11.82 2.48
N GLY A 74 1.35 11.91 1.66
CA GLY A 74 0.21 11.00 1.66
C GLY A 74 0.45 9.71 0.86
N ALA A 75 -0.57 8.85 0.76
CA ALA A 75 -0.44 7.58 0.03
C ALA A 75 -0.13 7.78 -1.47
N ARG A 76 -0.70 8.78 -2.13
CA ARG A 76 -0.37 9.10 -3.52
C ARG A 76 1.11 9.42 -3.70
N GLU A 77 1.64 10.31 -2.86
CA GLU A 77 3.02 10.77 -2.93
C GLU A 77 4.01 9.65 -2.58
N ALA A 78 3.63 8.77 -1.65
CA ALA A 78 4.36 7.55 -1.33
C ALA A 78 4.33 6.50 -2.46
N GLY A 79 3.53 6.68 -3.51
CA GLY A 79 3.47 5.76 -4.65
C GLY A 79 2.59 4.53 -4.42
N ALA A 80 1.59 4.61 -3.54
CA ALA A 80 0.72 3.46 -3.23
C ALA A 80 0.07 2.83 -4.48
N VAL A 81 -0.28 3.62 -5.50
CA VAL A 81 -0.86 3.10 -6.75
C VAL A 81 0.17 2.37 -7.62
N HIS A 82 1.44 2.79 -7.61
CA HIS A 82 2.51 2.04 -8.29
C HIS A 82 2.77 0.69 -7.62
N PHE A 83 2.66 0.65 -6.29
CA PHE A 83 2.67 -0.61 -5.56
C PHE A 83 1.50 -1.51 -5.96
N MET A 84 0.28 -0.97 -6.02
CA MET A 84 -0.90 -1.70 -6.49
C MET A 84 -0.67 -2.30 -7.87
N ASP A 85 -0.22 -1.49 -8.84
CA ASP A 85 0.09 -1.91 -10.20
C ASP A 85 1.09 -3.07 -10.24
N THR A 86 2.16 -2.96 -9.45
CA THR A 86 3.22 -3.98 -9.36
C THR A 86 2.69 -5.29 -8.77
N VAL A 87 1.94 -5.22 -7.66
CA VAL A 87 1.44 -6.40 -6.95
C VAL A 87 0.31 -7.09 -7.72
N LEU A 88 -0.60 -6.33 -8.33
CA LEU A 88 -1.71 -6.87 -9.11
C LEU A 88 -1.27 -7.46 -10.46
N GLY A 89 -0.10 -7.04 -10.96
CA GLY A 89 0.47 -7.57 -12.19
C GLY A 89 0.93 -9.04 -12.11
N ASP A 90 0.94 -9.67 -10.94
CA ASP A 90 1.43 -11.04 -10.78
C ASP A 90 0.34 -12.00 -10.31
N GLN A 91 -0.23 -12.80 -11.22
CA GLN A 91 -1.17 -13.90 -10.92
C GLN A 91 -2.36 -13.51 -10.01
N ARG A 92 -2.79 -12.25 -10.08
CA ARG A 92 -3.84 -11.65 -9.25
C ARG A 92 -4.96 -11.06 -10.09
N GLU A 93 -5.27 -11.70 -11.21
CA GLU A 93 -6.33 -11.26 -12.12
C GLU A 93 -7.69 -11.21 -11.43
N ARG A 94 -7.94 -12.11 -10.46
CA ARG A 94 -9.16 -12.10 -9.65
C ARG A 94 -9.26 -10.82 -8.83
N GLU A 95 -8.20 -10.46 -8.11
CA GLU A 95 -8.21 -9.29 -7.24
C GLU A 95 -8.21 -7.98 -8.03
N LEU A 96 -7.54 -7.96 -9.18
CA LEU A 96 -7.67 -6.87 -10.15
C LEU A 96 -9.12 -6.71 -10.62
N GLN A 97 -9.82 -7.81 -10.91
CA GLN A 97 -11.22 -7.74 -11.33
C GLN A 97 -12.13 -7.22 -10.22
N ILE A 98 -11.92 -7.64 -8.97
CA ILE A 98 -12.64 -7.09 -7.80
C ILE A 98 -12.45 -5.57 -7.70
N LEU A 99 -11.22 -5.08 -7.94
CA LEU A 99 -10.94 -3.64 -7.90
C LEU A 99 -11.61 -2.89 -9.05
N ARG A 100 -11.65 -3.46 -10.25
CA ARG A 100 -12.31 -2.85 -11.41
C ARG A 100 -13.82 -2.82 -11.29
N ASP A 101 -14.43 -3.91 -10.85
CA ASP A 101 -15.86 -3.99 -10.64
C ASP A 101 -16.30 -3.00 -9.54
N GLY A 102 -15.59 -2.99 -8.42
CA GLY A 102 -15.85 -2.06 -7.33
C GLY A 102 -15.63 -0.59 -7.71
N LEU A 103 -14.63 -0.28 -8.54
CA LEU A 103 -14.43 1.06 -9.07
C LEU A 103 -15.60 1.48 -9.98
N GLY A 104 -16.07 0.58 -10.86
CA GLY A 104 -17.24 0.83 -11.70
C GLY A 104 -18.51 1.09 -10.87
N GLU A 105 -18.73 0.33 -9.80
CA GLU A 105 -19.84 0.58 -8.87
C GLU A 105 -19.72 1.93 -8.15
N LEU A 106 -18.51 2.31 -7.72
CA LEU A 106 -18.25 3.60 -7.08
C LEU A 106 -18.51 4.76 -8.05
N GLN A 107 -18.07 4.64 -9.31
CA GLN A 107 -18.33 5.63 -10.35
C GLN A 107 -19.84 5.77 -10.65
N ASN A 108 -20.57 4.65 -10.68
CA ASN A 108 -22.02 4.68 -10.86
C ASN A 108 -22.72 5.43 -9.71
N ARG A 109 -22.26 5.27 -8.46
CA ARG A 109 -22.78 6.03 -7.31
C ARG A 109 -22.43 7.52 -7.40
N ALA A 110 -21.19 7.84 -7.74
CA ALA A 110 -20.76 9.22 -7.97
C ALA A 110 -21.63 9.93 -9.03
N ASN A 111 -21.97 9.23 -10.11
CA ASN A 111 -22.89 9.75 -11.12
C ASN A 111 -24.32 9.90 -10.60
N ALA A 112 -24.85 8.87 -9.93
CA ALA A 112 -26.22 8.87 -9.43
C ALA A 112 -26.49 9.95 -8.37
N GLU A 113 -25.55 10.17 -7.45
CA GLU A 113 -25.72 11.08 -6.32
C GLU A 113 -25.25 12.51 -6.62
N PHE A 114 -24.19 12.66 -7.40
CA PHE A 114 -23.53 13.95 -7.61
C PHE A 114 -23.43 14.36 -9.08
N GLN A 115 -23.96 13.56 -10.01
CA GLN A 115 -23.88 13.81 -11.46
C GLN A 115 -22.45 13.97 -11.96
N ALA A 116 -21.49 13.37 -11.24
CA ALA A 116 -20.08 13.39 -11.58
C ALA A 116 -19.75 12.29 -12.60
N ALA A 117 -18.76 12.54 -13.45
CA ALA A 117 -18.26 11.57 -14.42
C ALA A 117 -17.27 10.56 -13.79
N SER A 118 -16.62 10.94 -12.69
CA SER A 118 -15.63 10.15 -11.97
C SER A 118 -15.68 10.46 -10.47
N PHE A 119 -15.12 9.57 -9.65
CA PHE A 119 -15.04 9.77 -8.20
C PHE A 119 -13.97 10.80 -7.83
N SER A 120 -12.85 10.79 -8.53
CA SER A 120 -11.67 11.65 -8.35
C SER A 120 -11.95 13.15 -8.47
N ILE A 121 -12.98 13.56 -9.20
CA ILE A 121 -13.35 14.98 -9.37
C ILE A 121 -14.30 15.50 -8.28
N LEU A 122 -14.82 14.62 -7.43
CA LEU A 122 -15.70 15.01 -6.33
C LEU A 122 -14.92 15.81 -5.28
N SER A 123 -15.63 16.65 -4.53
CA SER A 123 -15.07 17.26 -3.32
C SER A 123 -14.67 16.19 -2.29
N ALA A 124 -13.73 16.52 -1.41
CA ALA A 124 -13.27 15.58 -0.38
C ALA A 124 -14.42 15.08 0.51
N GLU A 125 -15.39 15.94 0.82
CA GLU A 125 -16.58 15.58 1.59
C GLU A 125 -17.48 14.58 0.85
N GLN A 126 -17.66 14.75 -0.45
CA GLN A 126 -18.42 13.82 -1.29
C GLN A 126 -17.69 12.49 -1.46
N GLN A 127 -16.36 12.53 -1.63
CA GLN A 127 -15.52 11.34 -1.67
C GLN A 127 -15.65 10.54 -0.37
N ASP A 128 -15.53 11.21 0.79
CA ASP A 128 -15.70 10.59 2.09
C ASP A 128 -17.08 9.99 2.29
N GLN A 129 -18.13 10.65 1.81
CA GLN A 129 -19.49 10.14 1.88
C GLN A 129 -19.59 8.80 1.14
N LEU A 130 -19.20 8.76 -0.14
CA LEU A 130 -19.32 7.53 -0.93
C LEU A 130 -18.44 6.41 -0.37
N LEU A 131 -17.22 6.71 0.07
CA LEU A 131 -16.33 5.71 0.66
C LEU A 131 -16.89 5.11 1.95
N ARG A 132 -17.58 5.91 2.78
CA ARG A 132 -18.26 5.39 3.99
C ARG A 132 -19.38 4.41 3.65
N GLU A 133 -20.13 4.65 2.57
CA GLU A 133 -21.20 3.75 2.16
C GLU A 133 -20.69 2.37 1.72
N ILE A 134 -19.49 2.33 1.15
CA ILE A 134 -18.87 1.09 0.67
C ILE A 134 -17.83 0.52 1.65
N GLU A 135 -17.70 1.07 2.85
CA GLU A 135 -16.60 0.73 3.77
C GLU A 135 -16.54 -0.75 4.17
N ASN A 136 -17.68 -1.44 4.08
CA ASN A 136 -17.83 -2.85 4.42
C ASN A 136 -17.73 -3.80 3.21
N THR A 137 -17.44 -3.27 2.01
CA THR A 137 -17.27 -4.06 0.78
C THR A 137 -15.88 -4.69 0.70
N GLU A 138 -15.77 -5.80 -0.04
CA GLU A 138 -14.48 -6.44 -0.35
C GLU A 138 -13.58 -5.51 -1.19
N PHE A 139 -14.18 -4.71 -2.07
CA PHE A 139 -13.49 -3.66 -2.83
C PHE A 139 -12.77 -2.68 -1.91
N PHE A 140 -13.51 -2.04 -0.98
CA PHE A 140 -12.92 -1.05 -0.07
C PHE A 140 -11.88 -1.68 0.85
N ALA A 141 -12.14 -2.88 1.38
CA ALA A 141 -11.18 -3.61 2.21
C ALA A 141 -9.87 -3.88 1.45
N THR A 142 -9.96 -4.27 0.18
CA THR A 142 -8.81 -4.61 -0.67
C THR A 142 -7.99 -3.38 -1.04
N ILE A 143 -8.62 -2.29 -1.51
CA ILE A 143 -7.89 -1.07 -1.84
C ILE A 143 -7.29 -0.40 -0.60
N ARG A 144 -7.96 -0.45 0.55
CA ARG A 144 -7.43 0.01 1.84
C ARG A 144 -6.19 -0.79 2.24
N TYR A 145 -6.25 -2.11 2.13
CA TYR A 145 -5.10 -2.96 2.41
C TYR A 145 -3.91 -2.63 1.52
N LEU A 146 -4.12 -2.55 0.19
CA LEU A 146 -3.05 -2.22 -0.75
C LEU A 146 -2.51 -0.81 -0.57
N THR A 147 -3.34 0.16 -0.15
CA THR A 147 -2.90 1.52 0.16
C THR A 147 -1.94 1.53 1.34
N VAL A 148 -2.32 0.87 2.44
CA VAL A 148 -1.47 0.78 3.64
C VAL A 148 -0.21 -0.02 3.36
N ALA A 149 -0.33 -1.14 2.62
CA ALA A 149 0.83 -1.93 2.21
C ALA A 149 1.77 -1.10 1.31
N GLY A 150 1.24 -0.39 0.33
CA GLY A 150 2.01 0.49 -0.54
C GLY A 150 2.68 1.64 0.21
N MET A 151 2.09 2.14 1.30
CA MET A 151 2.71 3.17 2.13
C MET A 151 3.94 2.66 2.90
N PHE A 152 3.94 1.42 3.37
CA PHE A 152 4.92 0.92 4.35
C PHE A 152 5.75 -0.29 3.89
N ALA A 153 5.51 -0.84 2.69
CA ALA A 153 6.30 -1.92 2.12
C ALA A 153 7.71 -1.45 1.71
N LEU A 154 8.54 -2.39 1.25
CA LEU A 154 9.85 -2.05 0.70
C LEU A 154 9.69 -1.11 -0.52
N PRO A 155 10.47 -0.02 -0.61
CA PRO A 155 10.41 0.90 -1.76
C PRO A 155 10.64 0.22 -3.10
N ALA A 156 11.35 -0.92 -3.07
CA ALA A 156 11.59 -1.76 -4.22
C ALA A 156 10.30 -2.18 -4.95
N TYR A 157 9.13 -2.23 -4.29
CA TYR A 157 7.85 -2.59 -4.92
C TYR A 157 7.11 -1.41 -5.58
N GLY A 158 7.71 -0.22 -5.63
CA GLY A 158 7.12 0.97 -6.25
C GLY A 158 6.27 1.85 -5.31
N GLY A 159 5.93 1.34 -4.13
CA GLY A 159 5.37 2.12 -3.01
C GLY A 159 6.47 2.66 -2.09
N ASN A 160 6.08 3.24 -0.95
CA ASN A 160 6.97 3.80 0.07
C ASN A 160 8.15 4.58 -0.52
N ARG A 161 7.86 5.40 -1.54
CA ARG A 161 8.89 6.13 -2.29
C ARG A 161 9.73 6.96 -1.35
N ASP A 162 11.05 6.96 -1.56
CA ASP A 162 12.03 7.65 -0.72
C ASP A 162 12.01 7.24 0.76
N GLY A 163 11.29 6.17 1.13
CA GLY A 163 11.16 5.71 2.50
C GLY A 163 10.22 6.56 3.37
N VAL A 164 9.33 7.36 2.79
CA VAL A 164 8.44 8.27 3.54
C VAL A 164 7.61 7.56 4.61
N GLY A 165 7.14 6.35 4.34
CA GLY A 165 6.42 5.52 5.31
C GLY A 165 7.31 5.06 6.46
N TYR A 166 8.60 4.81 6.20
CA TYR A 166 9.56 4.47 7.23
C TYR A 166 9.85 5.65 8.15
N GLU A 167 10.05 6.84 7.59
CA GLU A 167 10.23 8.07 8.37
C GLU A 167 9.03 8.32 9.29
N LEU A 168 7.81 8.15 8.76
CA LEU A 168 6.55 8.32 9.51
C LEU A 168 6.43 7.41 10.74
N ILE A 169 6.88 6.16 10.63
CA ILE A 169 6.83 5.20 11.74
C ILE A 169 8.12 5.18 12.57
N GLY A 170 9.13 5.96 12.19
CA GLY A 170 10.45 5.97 12.83
C GLY A 170 11.24 4.68 12.62
N TYR A 171 11.01 3.99 11.51
CA TYR A 171 11.74 2.79 11.14
C TYR A 171 13.02 3.15 10.39
N ASP A 172 14.14 2.57 10.79
CA ASP A 172 15.42 2.70 10.10
C ASP A 172 15.68 1.40 9.30
N PRO A 173 15.66 1.45 7.95
CA PRO A 173 15.87 0.27 7.13
C PRO A 173 17.33 -0.20 7.09
N ARG A 174 18.27 0.56 7.69
CA ARG A 174 19.67 0.13 7.78
C ARG A 174 19.73 -1.19 8.55
N PRO A 175 20.37 -2.24 8.01
CA PRO A 175 20.59 -3.45 8.77
C PRO A 175 21.44 -3.09 10.01
N VAL A 176 20.81 -3.15 11.18
CA VAL A 176 21.53 -3.02 12.45
C VAL A 176 22.30 -4.32 12.67
N TRP A 177 23.47 -4.42 12.03
CA TRP A 177 24.42 -5.48 12.31
C TRP A 177 25.11 -5.13 13.62
N GLN A 178 24.59 -5.63 14.74
CA GLN A 178 25.34 -5.63 16.00
C GLN A 178 26.09 -6.98 16.11
N PRO A 179 27.43 -6.95 16.16
CA PRO A 179 28.24 -8.12 16.49
C PRO A 179 27.78 -8.76 17.81
N PRO A 180 28.00 -10.08 17.99
CA PRO A 180 29.37 -10.53 18.15
C PRO A 180 29.71 -11.68 17.20
N PHE A 181 30.40 -11.36 16.10
CA PHE A 181 31.27 -12.35 15.48
C PHE A 181 32.64 -12.19 16.13
N GLY A 182 33.10 -13.23 16.83
CA GLY A 182 34.33 -13.25 17.61
C GLY A 182 34.24 -13.98 18.96
N TYR A 183 33.03 -14.20 19.51
CA TYR A 183 32.87 -14.97 20.76
C TYR A 183 33.26 -16.45 20.57
N TYR A 184 33.14 -16.97 19.34
CA TYR A 184 33.60 -18.33 19.01
C TYR A 184 35.11 -18.39 18.71
N ASP A 185 35.73 -17.27 18.33
CA ASP A 185 37.16 -17.21 17.99
C ASP A 185 38.04 -17.04 19.25
N GLU A 186 37.50 -16.47 20.34
CA GLU A 186 38.19 -16.42 21.63
C GLU A 186 38.47 -17.82 22.18
N ASP A 187 37.55 -18.76 22.02
CA ASP A 187 37.73 -20.14 22.47
C ASP A 187 38.74 -20.91 21.59
N TYR A 188 38.83 -20.61 20.30
CA TYR A 188 39.85 -21.19 19.40
C TYR A 188 41.26 -20.68 19.71
N MET A 189 41.41 -19.39 20.02
CA MET A 189 42.69 -18.80 20.41
C MET A 189 43.14 -19.25 21.81
N ASN A 190 42.21 -19.43 22.75
CA ASN A 190 42.52 -19.84 24.13
C ASN A 190 42.77 -21.35 24.28
N ARG A 191 42.24 -22.20 23.40
CA ARG A 191 42.45 -23.67 23.49
C ARG A 191 43.68 -24.17 22.75
N GLY A 192 44.42 -23.31 22.06
CA GLY A 192 45.62 -23.68 21.31
C GLY A 192 45.28 -24.71 20.23
N GLY A 193 44.95 -24.24 19.02
CA GLY A 193 44.75 -25.11 17.87
C GLY A 193 45.87 -26.14 17.74
N GLN A 194 45.53 -27.41 17.94
CA GLN A 194 46.38 -28.57 17.64
C GLN A 194 46.16 -28.99 16.19
#